data_AF-A0A1Y3AZ36-F1
#
_entry.id   AF-A0A1Y3AZ36-F1
#
_cell.length_a   1.000
_cell.length_b   1.000
_cell.length_c   1.000
_cell.angle_alpha   90.00
_cell.angle_beta   90.00
_cell.angle_gamma   90.00
#
_symmetry.space_group_name_H-M   'P 1'
#
loop_
_entity.id
_entity.type
_entity.pdbx_description
1 polymer ?
#
loop_
_entity_poly.entity_id
_entity_poly.type
_entity_poly.pdbx_seq_one_letter_code
_entity_poly.pdbx_strand_id
1 'polypeptide(L)'
;MGGHDHGNEVKKTSISEEEIRKILTRAKVQVPSESPKFAHSPSSGVLHTSIEGAFANERARLGPNFTETDRKWRIKYLESQNLHPSEPFEVPELSKVHYNPVRRFYRWPLNQVEKLLCNYMEKHTASITRKLIGGTLIGYFAVLTLWYQLNYNVPNWEYKKGFRIFYTREVVLPGDSRWPMANPRTQSWQHYDLDFHNRKAFRND
;
A
#
# COMPACT_ATOMS: atom_id res chain seq x y z
N MET A 1 -65.81 -11.25 -22.72
CA MET A 1 -64.59 -12.08 -22.88
C MET A 1 -64.17 -12.01 -24.33
N GLY A 2 -62.94 -11.59 -24.63
CA GLY A 2 -62.44 -11.50 -26.01
C GLY A 2 -61.10 -10.76 -26.05
N GLY A 3 -60.01 -11.47 -25.72
CA GLY A 3 -58.65 -10.95 -25.89
C GLY A 3 -58.20 -11.07 -27.35
N HIS A 4 -57.63 -10.01 -27.90
CA HIS A 4 -56.90 -10.05 -29.17
C HIS A 4 -55.45 -10.40 -28.89
N ASP A 5 -55.06 -11.64 -29.20
CA ASP A 5 -53.65 -12.06 -29.27
C ASP A 5 -53.05 -11.59 -30.59
N HIS A 6 -52.11 -10.64 -30.53
CA HIS A 6 -51.23 -10.32 -31.66
C HIS A 6 -50.07 -11.31 -31.67
N GLY A 7 -50.29 -12.47 -32.29
CA GLY A 7 -49.24 -13.43 -32.60
C GLY A 7 -48.28 -12.84 -33.64
N ASN A 8 -47.11 -12.38 -33.21
CA ASN A 8 -46.04 -11.98 -34.10
C ASN A 8 -45.30 -13.25 -34.54
N GLU A 9 -45.62 -13.78 -35.73
CA GLU A 9 -44.91 -14.91 -36.32
C GLU A 9 -43.47 -14.51 -36.66
N VAL A 10 -42.54 -14.89 -35.80
CA VAL A 10 -41.10 -14.79 -36.07
C VAL A 10 -40.77 -15.76 -37.21
N LYS A 11 -40.72 -15.27 -38.44
CA LYS A 11 -40.17 -16.00 -39.58
C LYS A 11 -38.71 -16.35 -39.27
N LYS A 12 -38.45 -17.60 -38.90
CA LYS A 12 -37.09 -18.14 -38.85
C LYS A 12 -36.58 -18.21 -40.28
N THR A 13 -35.81 -17.22 -40.71
CA THR A 13 -35.03 -17.33 -41.94
C THR A 13 -34.00 -18.42 -41.69
N SER A 14 -34.21 -19.60 -42.26
CA SER A 14 -33.23 -20.67 -42.25
C SER A 14 -32.05 -20.22 -43.11
N ILE A 15 -31.03 -19.65 -42.46
CA ILE A 15 -29.77 -19.28 -43.10
C ILE A 15 -29.21 -20.56 -43.73
N SER A 16 -28.85 -20.48 -45.01
CA SER A 16 -28.33 -21.65 -45.73
C SER A 16 -27.02 -22.12 -45.10
N GLU A 17 -26.77 -23.43 -45.08
CA GLU A 17 -25.52 -23.97 -44.52
C GLU A 17 -24.27 -23.38 -45.18
N GLU A 18 -24.39 -23.02 -46.46
CA GLU A 18 -23.32 -22.39 -47.24
C GLU A 18 -23.00 -20.98 -46.73
N GLU A 19 -24.01 -20.19 -46.38
CA GLU A 19 -23.82 -18.88 -45.75
C GLU A 19 -23.19 -19.01 -44.36
N ILE A 20 -23.61 -20.01 -43.57
CA ILE A 20 -23.01 -20.29 -42.26
C ILE A 20 -21.52 -20.63 -42.44
N ARG A 21 -21.19 -21.52 -43.39
CA ARG A 21 -19.79 -21.88 -43.70
C ARG A 21 -18.99 -20.67 -44.19
N LYS A 22 -19.59 -19.79 -45.00
CA LYS A 22 -18.96 -18.55 -45.49
C LYS A 22 -18.72 -17.54 -44.37
N ILE A 23 -19.65 -17.41 -43.43
CA ILE A 23 -19.50 -16.57 -42.23
C ILE A 23 -18.41 -17.14 -41.31
N LEU A 24 -18.40 -18.46 -41.08
CA LEU A 24 -17.41 -19.12 -40.23
C LEU A 24 -15.99 -19.05 -40.82
N THR A 25 -15.85 -19.26 -42.13
CA THR A 25 -14.55 -19.13 -42.81
C THR A 25 -14.05 -17.69 -42.77
N ARG A 26 -14.92 -16.70 -43.01
CA ARG A 26 -14.57 -15.27 -42.88
C ARG A 26 -14.15 -14.90 -41.45
N ALA A 27 -14.86 -15.41 -40.44
CA ALA A 27 -14.52 -15.21 -39.03
C ALA A 27 -13.17 -15.82 -38.68
N LYS A 28 -12.85 -17.01 -39.21
CA LYS A 28 -11.57 -17.69 -38.99
C LYS A 28 -10.38 -16.95 -39.63
N VAL A 29 -10.58 -16.32 -40.78
CA VAL A 29 -9.56 -15.51 -41.48
C VAL A 29 -9.26 -14.20 -40.73
N GLN A 30 -10.21 -13.68 -39.96
CA GLN A 30 -10.04 -12.44 -39.20
C GLN A 30 -9.27 -12.60 -37.88
N VAL A 31 -9.01 -13.84 -37.41
CA VAL A 31 -8.22 -14.06 -36.21
C VAL A 31 -6.73 -13.92 -36.57
N PRO A 32 -6.03 -12.87 -36.11
CA PRO A 32 -4.60 -12.72 -36.39
C PRO A 32 -3.84 -13.89 -35.75
N SER A 33 -2.83 -14.43 -36.44
CA SER A 33 -2.04 -15.59 -35.95
C SER A 33 -1.22 -15.29 -34.70
N GLU A 34 -0.91 -14.01 -34.46
CA GLU A 34 -0.27 -13.54 -33.25
C GLU A 34 -1.22 -12.63 -32.48
N SER A 35 -1.47 -12.94 -31.21
CA SER A 35 -2.21 -12.06 -30.31
C SER A 35 -1.47 -10.72 -30.21
N PRO A 36 -2.13 -9.56 -30.41
CA PRO A 36 -1.47 -8.27 -30.29
C PRO A 36 -0.87 -8.11 -28.90
N LYS A 37 0.45 -7.88 -28.83
CA LYS A 37 1.17 -7.59 -27.59
C LYS A 37 0.83 -6.18 -27.13
N PHE A 38 -0.27 -6.02 -26.41
CA PHE A 38 -0.57 -4.76 -25.73
C PHE A 38 0.40 -4.55 -24.56
N ALA A 39 0.87 -3.32 -24.37
CA ALA A 39 1.57 -2.94 -23.14
C ALA A 39 0.68 -3.30 -21.94
N HIS A 40 1.27 -3.80 -20.85
CA HIS A 40 0.52 -4.15 -19.64
C HIS A 40 -0.36 -2.95 -19.23
N SER A 41 -1.68 -3.13 -19.33
CA SER A 41 -2.67 -2.24 -18.74
C SER A 41 -3.41 -2.98 -17.63
N PRO A 42 -3.96 -2.29 -16.61
CA PRO A 42 -4.71 -2.92 -15.51
C PRO A 42 -5.91 -3.76 -16.00
N SER A 43 -6.36 -3.50 -17.22
CA SER A 43 -7.51 -4.10 -17.87
C SER A 43 -7.14 -4.93 -19.11
N SER A 44 -5.89 -5.40 -19.23
CA SER A 44 -5.43 -6.29 -20.30
C SER A 44 -5.78 -5.81 -21.72
N GLY A 45 -5.61 -4.51 -21.98
CA GLY A 45 -5.90 -3.88 -23.27
C GLY A 45 -7.37 -3.52 -23.51
N VAL A 46 -8.30 -3.88 -22.61
CA VAL A 46 -9.71 -3.44 -22.67
C VAL A 46 -9.82 -2.05 -22.04
N LEU A 47 -10.63 -1.16 -22.61
CA LEU A 47 -10.96 0.11 -21.96
C LEU A 47 -11.70 -0.18 -20.65
N HIS A 48 -11.08 0.12 -19.51
CA HIS A 48 -11.76 0.03 -18.23
C HIS A 48 -12.89 1.06 -18.21
N THR A 49 -14.12 0.60 -18.07
CA THR A 49 -15.28 1.46 -17.83
C THR A 49 -15.85 1.12 -16.46
N SER A 50 -16.19 2.14 -15.67
CA SER A 50 -16.92 1.90 -14.43
C SER A 50 -18.27 1.29 -14.77
N ILE A 51 -18.71 0.29 -13.98
CA ILE A 51 -20.05 -0.31 -14.12
C ILE A 51 -21.14 0.77 -13.93
N GLU A 52 -20.84 1.81 -13.15
CA GLU A 52 -21.68 2.98 -12.95
C GLU A 52 -21.86 3.83 -14.22
N GLY A 53 -20.89 3.80 -15.14
CA GLY A 53 -20.94 4.49 -16.42
C GLY A 53 -21.00 6.02 -16.32
N ALA A 54 -21.48 6.66 -17.39
CA ALA A 54 -21.62 8.12 -17.46
C ALA A 54 -22.61 8.69 -16.41
N PHE A 55 -23.50 7.82 -15.89
CA PHE A 55 -24.51 8.18 -14.91
C PHE A 55 -24.00 8.24 -13.47
N ALA A 56 -22.71 7.97 -13.22
CA ALA A 56 -22.08 8.35 -11.95
C ALA A 56 -22.29 9.85 -11.69
N ASN A 57 -22.11 10.67 -12.72
CA ASN A 57 -22.34 12.10 -12.67
C ASN A 57 -23.83 12.44 -12.63
N GLU A 58 -24.27 13.18 -11.61
CA GLU A 58 -25.66 13.61 -11.45
C GLU A 58 -26.17 14.46 -12.63
N ARG A 59 -25.30 15.32 -13.18
CA ARG A 59 -25.66 16.15 -14.35
C ARG A 59 -26.07 15.33 -15.57
N ALA A 60 -25.43 14.18 -15.80
CA ALA A 60 -25.78 13.29 -16.89
C ALA A 60 -27.17 12.65 -16.69
N ARG A 61 -27.60 12.48 -15.44
CA ARG A 61 -28.93 11.96 -15.07
C ARG A 61 -30.03 13.00 -15.17
N LEU A 62 -29.70 14.29 -15.02
CA LEU A 62 -30.65 15.40 -15.11
C LEU A 62 -30.88 15.88 -16.56
N GLY A 63 -30.06 15.43 -17.51
CA GLY A 63 -30.16 15.80 -18.91
C GLY A 63 -31.31 15.10 -19.65
N PRO A 64 -31.66 15.58 -20.86
CA PRO A 64 -32.73 15.00 -21.69
C PRO A 64 -32.43 13.56 -22.15
N ASN A 65 -31.17 13.14 -22.05
CA ASN A 65 -30.70 11.82 -22.50
C ASN A 65 -30.87 10.72 -21.45
N PHE A 66 -31.42 11.03 -20.27
CA PHE A 66 -31.66 10.02 -19.23
C PHE A 66 -32.97 9.28 -19.47
N THR A 67 -32.89 8.18 -20.19
CA THR A 67 -34.06 7.41 -20.60
C THR A 67 -34.58 6.53 -19.47
N GLU A 68 -35.79 5.97 -19.63
CA GLU A 68 -36.35 5.03 -18.67
C GLU A 68 -35.52 3.73 -18.57
N THR A 69 -34.84 3.35 -19.65
CA THR A 69 -33.92 2.19 -19.64
C THR A 69 -32.72 2.45 -18.73
N ASP A 70 -32.15 3.65 -18.79
CA ASP A 70 -31.04 4.08 -17.93
C ASP A 70 -31.47 4.19 -16.47
N ARG A 71 -32.71 4.60 -16.22
CA ARG A 71 -33.29 4.64 -14.87
C ARG A 71 -33.41 3.23 -14.27
N LYS A 72 -33.90 2.26 -15.04
CA LYS A 72 -33.96 0.85 -14.61
C LYS A 72 -32.57 0.29 -14.35
N TRP A 73 -31.59 0.63 -15.19
CA TRP A 73 -30.19 0.25 -14.95
C TRP A 73 -29.64 0.86 -13.66
N ARG A 74 -29.89 2.16 -13.42
CA ARG A 74 -29.44 2.84 -12.19
C ARG A 74 -30.05 2.22 -10.94
N ILE A 75 -31.32 1.83 -10.98
CA ILE A 75 -31.98 1.13 -9.86
C ILE A 75 -31.25 -0.20 -9.58
N LYS A 76 -31.00 -1.01 -10.60
CA LYS A 76 -30.23 -2.26 -10.47
C LYS A 76 -28.82 -2.01 -9.92
N TYR A 77 -28.15 -0.96 -10.39
CA TYR A 77 -26.83 -0.59 -9.89
C TYR A 77 -26.88 -0.22 -8.40
N LEU A 78 -27.81 0.65 -8.00
CA LEU A 78 -27.96 1.04 -6.59
C LEU A 78 -28.30 -0.16 -5.71
N GLU A 79 -29.16 -1.06 -6.19
CA GLU A 79 -29.47 -2.30 -5.49
C GLU A 79 -28.23 -3.20 -5.33
N SER A 80 -27.37 -3.27 -6.35
CA SER A 80 -26.11 -4.01 -6.27
C SER A 80 -25.09 -3.44 -5.28
N GLN A 81 -25.25 -2.19 -4.84
CA GLN A 81 -24.40 -1.59 -3.80
C GLN A 81 -24.83 -1.99 -2.38
N ASN A 82 -25.99 -2.64 -2.22
CA ASN A 82 -26.40 -3.16 -0.92
C ASN A 82 -25.59 -4.42 -0.59
N LEU A 83 -24.77 -4.35 0.45
CA LEU A 83 -24.00 -5.49 0.94
C LEU A 83 -24.94 -6.50 1.63
N HIS A 84 -24.56 -7.77 1.60
CA HIS A 84 -25.27 -8.80 2.35
C HIS A 84 -25.11 -8.53 3.87
N PRO A 85 -26.15 -8.75 4.71
CA PRO A 85 -26.11 -8.42 6.14
C PRO A 85 -25.03 -9.15 6.94
N SER A 86 -24.53 -10.28 6.44
CA SER A 86 -23.45 -11.03 7.09
C SER A 86 -22.04 -10.56 6.71
N GLU A 87 -21.91 -9.60 5.80
CA GLU A 87 -20.62 -9.01 5.46
C GLU A 87 -20.25 -7.94 6.49
N PRO A 88 -18.98 -7.82 6.91
CA PRO A 88 -17.78 -8.48 6.38
C PRO A 88 -17.46 -9.85 7.03
N PHE A 89 -17.11 -10.84 6.22
CA PHE A 89 -16.66 -12.14 6.72
C PHE A 89 -15.21 -12.11 7.21
N GLU A 90 -15.00 -12.34 8.51
CA GLU A 90 -13.66 -12.57 9.06
C GLU A 90 -13.27 -14.04 8.89
N VAL A 91 -12.42 -14.34 7.91
CA VAL A 91 -11.88 -15.68 7.71
C VAL A 91 -10.59 -15.83 8.54
N PRO A 92 -10.59 -16.60 9.65
CA PRO A 92 -9.42 -16.72 10.51
C PRO A 92 -8.25 -17.41 9.79
N GLU A 93 -8.55 -18.29 8.85
CA GLU A 93 -7.55 -19.01 8.04
C GLU A 93 -6.71 -18.05 7.19
N LEU A 94 -7.34 -17.01 6.62
CA LEU A 94 -6.63 -16.00 5.83
C LEU A 94 -5.59 -15.26 6.67
N SER A 95 -5.92 -14.95 7.92
CA SER A 95 -4.98 -14.34 8.87
C SER A 95 -3.82 -15.27 9.22
N LYS A 96 -4.07 -16.58 9.28
CA LYS A 96 -3.05 -17.59 9.58
C LYS A 96 -2.07 -17.75 8.42
N VAL A 97 -2.55 -17.69 7.18
CA VAL A 97 -1.73 -17.71 5.97
C VAL A 97 -0.89 -16.43 5.85
N HIS A 98 -1.48 -15.27 6.12
CA HIS A 98 -0.77 -13.98 5.99
C HIS A 98 0.33 -13.75 7.03
N TYR A 99 0.22 -14.34 8.22
CA TYR A 99 1.10 -14.02 9.34
C TYR A 99 1.73 -15.26 9.98
N ASN A 100 3.08 -15.27 9.99
CA ASN A 100 3.93 -16.21 10.74
C ASN A 100 3.51 -16.30 12.24
N PRO A 101 3.62 -17.48 12.91
CA PRO A 101 3.38 -17.63 14.35
C PRO A 101 4.08 -16.60 15.26
N VAL A 102 5.36 -16.29 15.03
CA VAL A 102 6.10 -15.24 15.75
C VAL A 102 5.42 -13.89 15.58
N ARG A 103 4.98 -13.58 14.35
CA ARG A 103 4.24 -12.34 14.06
C ARG A 103 2.88 -12.31 14.72
N ARG A 104 2.22 -13.45 14.89
CA ARG A 104 0.96 -13.55 15.63
C ARG A 104 1.18 -13.34 17.12
N PHE A 105 2.25 -13.88 17.68
CA PHE A 105 2.58 -13.76 19.10
C PHE A 105 2.73 -12.31 19.56
N TYR A 106 3.64 -11.53 18.95
CA TYR A 106 3.85 -10.15 19.40
C TYR A 106 2.69 -9.20 19.03
N ARG A 107 1.85 -9.56 18.05
CA ARG A 107 0.65 -8.80 17.69
C ARG A 107 -0.55 -9.08 18.57
N TRP A 108 -0.58 -10.24 19.22
CA TRP A 108 -1.68 -10.66 20.08
C TRP A 108 -2.14 -9.58 21.07
N PRO A 109 -1.26 -8.93 21.86
CA PRO A 109 -1.71 -7.91 22.83
C PRO A 109 -2.38 -6.72 22.13
N LEU A 110 -1.81 -6.24 21.02
CA LEU A 110 -2.38 -5.13 20.25
C LEU A 110 -3.73 -5.49 19.61
N ASN A 111 -3.92 -6.75 19.22
CA ASN A 111 -5.21 -7.22 18.73
C ASN A 111 -6.28 -7.24 19.83
N GLN A 112 -5.91 -7.50 21.10
CA GLN A 112 -6.87 -7.38 22.21
C GLN A 112 -7.27 -5.93 22.45
N VAL A 113 -6.33 -5.00 22.34
CA VAL A 113 -6.62 -3.56 22.40
C VAL A 113 -7.58 -3.15 21.27
N GLU A 114 -7.34 -3.61 20.03
CA GLU A 114 -8.25 -3.36 18.90
C GLU A 114 -9.66 -3.90 19.17
N LYS A 115 -9.79 -5.11 19.73
CA LYS A 115 -11.10 -5.67 20.09
C LYS A 115 -11.83 -4.85 21.15
N LEU A 116 -11.11 -4.34 22.15
CA LEU A 116 -11.70 -3.45 23.16
C LEU A 116 -12.14 -2.11 22.54
N LEU A 117 -11.33 -1.57 21.61
CA LEU A 117 -11.65 -0.34 20.89
C LEU A 117 -12.85 -0.51 19.95
N CYS A 118 -13.04 -1.67 19.33
CA CYS A 118 -14.19 -1.95 18.48
C CYS A 118 -15.55 -1.81 19.20
N ASN A 119 -15.59 -1.88 20.55
CA ASN A 119 -16.82 -1.64 21.30
C ASN A 119 -17.25 -0.16 21.29
N TYR A 120 -16.30 0.75 21.04
CA TYR A 120 -16.51 2.21 21.08
C TYR A 120 -16.34 2.87 19.70
N MET A 121 -15.69 2.20 18.76
CA MET A 121 -15.28 2.76 17.47
C MET A 121 -15.61 1.79 16.34
N GLU A 122 -15.72 2.32 15.12
CA GLU A 122 -15.77 1.48 13.92
C GLU A 122 -14.50 0.63 13.78
N LYS A 123 -14.66 -0.58 13.24
CA LYS A 123 -13.55 -1.53 13.07
C LYS A 123 -12.38 -0.96 12.25
N HIS A 124 -12.67 -0.14 11.23
CA HIS A 124 -11.63 0.49 10.41
C HIS A 124 -10.79 1.49 11.23
N THR A 125 -11.45 2.34 12.03
CA THR A 125 -10.75 3.32 12.87
C THR A 125 -10.00 2.64 14.00
N ALA A 126 -10.56 1.60 14.62
CA ALA A 126 -9.88 0.75 15.61
C ALA A 126 -8.61 0.09 15.05
N SER A 127 -8.64 -0.35 13.78
CA SER A 127 -7.47 -0.93 13.13
C SER A 127 -6.36 0.09 12.89
N ILE A 128 -6.73 1.33 12.52
CA ILE A 128 -5.78 2.43 12.34
C ILE A 128 -5.16 2.81 13.69
N THR A 129 -5.96 3.00 14.74
CA THR A 129 -5.46 3.37 16.06
C THR A 129 -4.51 2.30 16.61
N ARG A 130 -4.82 1.00 16.46
CA ARG A 130 -3.89 -0.08 16.82
C ARG A 130 -2.55 0.05 16.10
N LYS A 131 -2.55 0.31 14.78
CA LYS A 131 -1.32 0.48 13.99
C LYS A 131 -0.51 1.69 14.45
N LEU A 132 -1.17 2.79 14.73
CA LEU A 132 -0.54 4.00 15.25
C LEU A 132 0.10 3.75 16.62
N ILE A 133 -0.65 3.21 17.58
CA ILE A 133 -0.14 2.90 18.94
C ILE A 133 1.05 1.93 18.88
N GLY A 134 0.94 0.85 18.10
CA GLY A 134 2.02 -0.11 17.95
C GLY A 134 3.27 0.50 17.29
N GLY A 135 3.06 1.31 16.25
CA GLY A 135 4.14 2.01 15.54
C GLY A 135 4.84 3.06 16.40
N THR A 136 4.08 3.87 17.15
CA THR A 136 4.64 4.90 18.04
C THR A 136 5.40 4.28 19.20
N LEU A 137 4.91 3.19 19.78
CA LEU A 137 5.60 2.49 20.87
C LEU A 137 6.93 1.90 20.39
N ILE A 138 6.94 1.21 19.26
CA ILE A 138 8.19 0.66 18.66
C ILE A 138 9.14 1.80 18.29
N GLY A 139 8.63 2.86 17.66
CA GLY A 139 9.42 4.03 17.29
C GLY A 139 10.05 4.73 18.49
N TYR A 140 9.30 4.89 19.57
CA TYR A 140 9.78 5.47 20.82
C TYR A 140 10.91 4.65 21.45
N PHE A 141 10.75 3.33 21.57
CA PHE A 141 11.82 2.46 22.06
C PHE A 141 13.04 2.46 21.13
N ALA A 142 12.85 2.49 19.81
CA ALA A 142 13.95 2.59 18.86
C ALA A 142 14.73 3.90 19.03
N VAL A 143 14.05 5.03 19.21
CA VAL A 143 14.70 6.34 19.46
C VAL A 143 15.45 6.33 20.78
N LEU A 144 14.86 5.84 21.87
CA LEU A 144 15.53 5.76 23.17
C LEU A 144 16.75 4.85 23.15
N THR A 145 16.62 3.66 22.55
CA THR A 145 17.74 2.72 22.45
C THR A 145 18.86 3.30 21.61
N LEU A 146 18.55 3.91 20.46
CA LEU A 146 19.54 4.57 19.61
C LEU A 146 20.21 5.73 20.36
N TRP A 147 19.43 6.60 21.03
CA TRP A 147 19.97 7.71 21.82
C TRP A 147 20.91 7.21 22.92
N TYR A 148 20.51 6.18 23.66
CA TYR A 148 21.34 5.59 24.70
C TYR A 148 22.64 5.00 24.13
N GLN A 149 22.54 4.26 23.03
CA GLN A 149 23.70 3.65 22.37
C GLN A 149 24.70 4.70 21.87
N LEU A 150 24.22 5.82 21.30
CA LEU A 150 25.10 6.88 20.82
C LEU A 150 25.77 7.68 21.95
N ASN A 151 25.09 7.91 23.07
CA ASN A 151 25.62 8.74 24.17
C ASN A 151 26.51 7.96 25.14
N TYR A 152 26.16 6.71 25.45
CA TYR A 152 26.81 5.95 26.53
C TYR A 152 27.69 4.80 26.05
N ASN A 153 27.48 4.30 24.83
CA ASN A 153 28.29 3.21 24.27
C ASN A 153 29.25 3.75 23.19
N VAL A 154 29.96 4.82 23.52
CA VAL A 154 31.04 5.35 22.67
C VAL A 154 32.22 4.38 22.72
N PRO A 155 32.71 3.88 21.57
CA PRO A 155 33.79 2.93 21.53
C PRO A 155 35.11 3.60 21.91
N ASN A 156 35.71 3.12 23.00
CA ASN A 156 37.04 3.53 23.47
C ASN A 156 38.08 2.45 23.15
N TRP A 157 39.36 2.75 23.32
CA TRP A 157 40.44 1.79 23.08
C TRP A 157 40.32 0.51 23.94
N GLU A 158 39.77 0.61 25.16
CA GLU A 158 39.48 -0.53 26.05
C GLU A 158 38.19 -1.29 25.64
N TYR A 159 37.19 -0.56 25.14
CA TYR A 159 35.85 -1.09 24.85
C TYR A 159 35.48 -0.89 23.38
N LYS A 160 35.61 -1.97 22.58
CA LYS A 160 35.41 -1.93 21.12
C LYS A 160 33.96 -2.06 20.64
N LYS A 161 32.96 -1.99 21.53
CA LYS A 161 31.54 -2.14 21.18
C LYS A 161 30.88 -0.77 20.97
N GLY A 162 29.87 -0.71 20.11
CA GLY A 162 29.07 0.50 19.89
C GLY A 162 29.23 1.12 18.49
N PHE A 163 28.53 2.23 18.27
CA PHE A 163 28.58 2.96 17.01
C PHE A 163 29.77 3.92 17.00
N ARG A 164 30.53 3.91 15.89
CA ARG A 164 31.60 4.86 15.67
C ARG A 164 31.06 6.06 14.91
N ILE A 165 31.07 7.21 15.58
CA ILE A 165 30.67 8.49 14.98
C ILE A 165 31.93 9.25 14.60
N PHE A 166 32.10 9.51 13.31
CA PHE A 166 33.17 10.36 12.81
C PHE A 166 32.62 11.75 12.57
N TYR A 167 33.15 12.73 13.27
CA TYR A 167 32.85 14.13 13.01
C TYR A 167 33.83 14.69 11.99
N THR A 168 33.32 15.24 10.91
CA THR A 168 34.10 16.09 10.02
C THR A 168 34.21 17.48 10.63
N ARG A 169 35.32 18.17 10.40
CA ARG A 169 35.48 19.56 10.82
C ARG A 169 34.38 20.42 10.16
N GLU A 170 33.84 21.37 10.91
CA GLU A 170 32.97 22.41 10.36
C GLU A 170 33.73 23.25 9.32
N VAL A 171 33.02 23.76 8.33
CA VAL A 171 33.59 24.67 7.34
C VAL A 171 33.72 26.04 7.97
N VAL A 172 34.96 26.49 8.23
CA VAL A 172 35.25 27.83 8.73
C VAL A 172 35.86 28.64 7.60
N LEU A 173 35.27 29.79 7.30
CA LEU A 173 35.68 30.68 6.22
C LEU A 173 36.50 31.88 6.75
N PRO A 174 37.36 32.50 5.94
CA PRO A 174 38.02 33.74 6.29
C PRO A 174 36.99 34.84 6.58
N GLY A 175 37.00 35.39 7.79
CA GLY A 175 36.05 36.43 8.25
C GLY A 175 35.01 35.94 9.26
N ASP A 176 34.89 34.63 9.48
CA ASP A 176 34.12 34.08 10.60
C ASP A 176 34.86 34.33 11.93
N SER A 177 34.13 34.54 13.03
CA SER A 177 34.73 34.80 14.36
C SER A 177 35.59 33.65 14.86
N ARG A 178 35.38 32.45 14.32
CA ARG A 178 36.12 31.24 14.66
C ARG A 178 37.39 31.06 13.81
N TRP A 179 37.64 31.92 12.82
CA TRP A 179 38.81 31.83 11.96
C TRP A 179 40.06 32.45 12.62
N PRO A 180 41.22 31.76 12.65
CA PRO A 180 41.48 30.39 12.17
C PRO A 180 41.17 29.32 13.24
N MET A 181 40.24 28.41 12.94
CA MET A 181 39.96 27.28 13.83
C MET A 181 41.02 26.20 13.66
N ALA A 182 41.82 25.98 14.71
CA ALA A 182 42.83 24.94 14.73
C ALA A 182 42.20 23.55 14.52
N ASN A 183 42.91 22.67 13.82
CA ASN A 183 42.45 21.30 13.64
C ASN A 183 42.55 20.55 14.99
N PRO A 184 41.45 20.04 15.56
CA PRO A 184 41.49 19.29 16.81
C PRO A 184 42.30 17.99 16.71
N ARG A 185 42.51 17.45 15.50
CA ARG A 185 43.39 16.31 15.24
C ARG A 185 44.63 16.80 14.51
N THR A 186 45.68 17.08 15.26
CA THR A 186 46.91 17.67 14.73
C THR A 186 47.81 16.64 14.07
N GLN A 187 47.78 15.38 14.54
CA GLN A 187 48.72 14.34 14.10
C GLN A 187 47.99 13.23 13.31
N SER A 188 48.62 12.72 12.24
CA SER A 188 47.99 11.73 11.33
C SER A 188 47.62 10.42 12.04
N TRP A 189 48.41 9.99 13.02
CA TRP A 189 48.17 8.76 13.77
C TRP A 189 46.94 8.84 14.70
N GLN A 190 46.43 10.05 15.01
CA GLN A 190 45.23 10.23 15.82
C GLN A 190 43.93 9.84 15.09
N HIS A 191 44.00 9.50 13.79
CA HIS A 191 42.84 9.17 12.97
C HIS A 191 42.09 7.91 13.45
N TYR A 192 42.75 6.97 14.12
CA TYR A 192 42.15 5.71 14.60
C TYR A 192 42.47 5.37 16.06
N ASP A 193 42.82 6.38 16.85
CA ASP A 193 43.41 6.17 18.17
C ASP A 193 42.37 5.77 19.25
N LEU A 194 41.06 5.98 19.02
CA LEU A 194 39.98 5.66 19.97
C LEU A 194 40.26 6.19 21.39
N ASP A 195 40.79 7.41 21.45
CA ASP A 195 41.22 8.11 22.66
C ASP A 195 42.30 7.39 23.48
N PHE A 196 43.09 6.51 22.87
CA PHE A 196 44.22 5.83 23.52
C PHE A 196 45.32 6.79 24.01
N HIS A 197 45.55 7.90 23.33
CA HIS A 197 46.45 8.96 23.77
C HIS A 197 46.00 9.66 25.06
N ASN A 198 44.71 9.67 25.36
CA ASN A 198 44.13 10.26 26.57
C ASN A 198 44.22 9.33 27.79
N ARG A 199 44.84 8.15 27.66
CA ARG A 199 44.98 7.23 28.78
C ARG A 199 45.81 7.86 29.90
N LYS A 200 45.27 7.81 31.12
CA LYS A 200 46.07 8.04 32.33
C LYS A 200 46.78 6.72 32.64
N ALA A 201 47.93 6.49 32.01
CA ALA A 201 48.82 5.46 32.52
C ALA A 201 49.20 5.83 33.97
N PHE A 202 49.37 4.85 34.85
CA PHE A 202 50.01 5.07 36.15
C PHE A 202 51.41 5.64 35.88
N ARG A 203 51.52 6.97 35.86
CA ARG A 203 52.78 7.65 36.05
C ARG A 203 53.14 7.33 37.49
N ASN A 204 54.15 6.50 37.66
CA ASN A 204 54.83 6.35 38.94
C ASN A 204 55.52 7.69 39.22
N ASP A 205 54.75 8.63 39.74
CA ASP A 205 55.27 9.81 40.43
C ASP A 205 55.25 9.51 41.93
#